data_AF-A0A521L6U2-F1
#
_entry.id   AF-A0A521L6U2-F1
#
_cell.length_a   1.000
_cell.length_b   1.000
_cell.length_c   1.000
_cell.angle_alpha   90.00
_cell.angle_beta   90.00
_cell.angle_gamma   90.00
#
_symmetry.space_group_name_H-M   'P 1'
#
loop_
_entity.id
_entity.type
_entity.pdbx_description
1 polymer ?
#
loop_
_entity_poly.entity_id
_entity_poly.type
_entity_poly.pdbx_seq_one_letter_code
_entity_poly.pdbx_strand_id
1 'polypeptide(L)'
;MVLRNRLQLFRPHWSQVLISLLVIVLGWVSAQAMNQVDRDLRVLYTDYTLAATDLAHIMADMMRYRNTIIRALEAQTQQDFERITASLPDQRAHIYEAVDRYAVASTRAARGGPGEQLVLQAVRESLDAYFAAARKTVGLLTQVWASGSPQEAAEFRHQAELHAADNAGPKLV
;
A
#
# COMPACT_ATOMS: atom_id res chain seq x y z
N MET A 1 26.49 82.25 1.94
CA MET A 1 27.76 81.67 1.46
C MET A 1 27.72 80.17 1.75
N VAL A 2 27.61 79.33 0.71
CA VAL A 2 28.24 77.98 0.59
C VAL A 2 27.79 76.93 1.66
N LEU A 3 27.14 75.79 1.42
CA LEU A 3 27.08 74.91 0.25
C LEU A 3 25.84 73.99 0.36
N ARG A 4 24.88 74.18 -0.55
CA ARG A 4 23.80 73.24 -0.87
C ARG A 4 24.39 72.21 -1.85
N ASN A 5 24.73 71.00 -1.40
CA ASN A 5 24.77 69.75 -2.20
C ASN A 5 25.55 68.63 -1.48
N ARG A 6 24.83 67.67 -0.90
CA ARG A 6 25.30 66.28 -0.72
C ARG A 6 24.20 65.27 -1.06
N LEU A 7 23.49 65.54 -2.15
CA LEU A 7 22.75 64.52 -2.88
C LEU A 7 23.29 64.55 -4.31
N GLN A 8 24.54 64.10 -4.47
CA GLN A 8 24.97 63.59 -5.76
C GLN A 8 24.14 62.32 -5.97
N LEU A 9 23.01 62.51 -6.68
CA LEU A 9 22.22 61.46 -7.28
C LEU A 9 23.19 60.54 -8.01
N PHE A 10 23.40 59.37 -7.42
CA PHE A 10 23.92 58.19 -8.08
C PHE A 10 22.98 57.96 -9.27
N ARG A 11 23.35 58.47 -10.46
CA ARG A 11 22.69 58.05 -11.69
C ARG A 11 23.16 56.62 -11.91
N PRO A 12 22.32 55.61 -11.67
CA PRO A 12 22.77 54.24 -11.85
C PRO A 12 23.19 54.11 -13.31
N HIS A 13 24.42 53.71 -13.54
CA HIS A 13 24.87 53.42 -14.89
C HIS A 13 23.95 52.31 -15.42
N TRP A 14 23.49 52.37 -16.66
CA TRP A 14 22.50 51.43 -17.22
C TRP A 14 22.89 49.95 -17.01
N SER A 15 24.19 49.67 -16.97
CA SER A 15 24.77 48.38 -16.59
C SER A 15 24.44 47.93 -15.17
N GLN A 16 24.39 48.82 -14.18
CA GLN A 16 24.01 48.50 -12.80
C GLN A 16 22.53 48.13 -12.70
N VAL A 17 21.65 48.83 -13.41
CA VAL A 17 20.21 48.49 -13.45
C VAL A 17 20.01 47.11 -14.08
N LEU A 18 20.72 46.83 -15.18
CA LEU A 18 20.68 45.52 -15.85
C LEU A 18 21.22 44.40 -14.95
N ILE A 19 22.34 44.62 -14.27
CA ILE A 19 22.92 43.63 -13.34
C ILE A 19 21.96 43.37 -12.18
N SER A 20 21.37 44.40 -11.58
CA SER A 20 20.39 44.23 -10.49
C SER A 20 19.13 43.48 -10.95
N LEU A 21 18.60 43.79 -12.14
CA LEU A 21 17.49 43.04 -12.74
C LEU A 21 17.84 41.58 -12.98
N LEU A 22 19.05 41.31 -13.49
CA LEU A 22 19.54 39.96 -13.74
C LEU A 22 19.68 39.18 -12.42
N VAL A 23 20.21 39.80 -11.37
CA VAL A 23 20.31 39.19 -10.02
C VAL A 23 18.92 38.89 -9.44
N ILE A 24 17.94 39.77 -9.62
CA ILE A 24 16.56 39.56 -9.15
C ILE A 24 15.91 38.40 -9.92
N VAL A 25 16.07 38.34 -11.25
CA VAL A 25 15.51 37.26 -12.08
C VAL A 25 16.16 35.92 -11.73
N LEU A 26 17.49 35.87 -11.58
CA LEU A 26 18.17 34.64 -11.14
C LEU A 26 17.73 34.23 -9.74
N GLY A 27 17.64 35.18 -8.79
CA GLY A 27 17.18 34.90 -7.43
C GLY A 27 15.74 34.36 -7.39
N TRP A 28 14.86 34.89 -8.24
CA TRP A 28 13.48 34.44 -8.34
C TRP A 28 13.37 33.05 -8.97
N VAL A 29 14.12 32.77 -10.04
CA VAL A 29 14.18 31.44 -10.67
C VAL A 29 14.77 30.42 -9.69
N SER A 30 15.82 30.76 -8.96
CA SER A 30 16.40 29.90 -7.92
C SER A 30 15.43 29.63 -6.77
N ALA A 31 14.68 30.64 -6.31
CA ALA A 31 13.66 30.47 -5.27
C ALA A 31 12.48 29.60 -5.75
N GLN A 32 12.08 29.73 -7.01
CA GLN A 32 11.01 28.93 -7.60
C GLN A 32 11.44 27.46 -7.77
N ALA A 33 12.67 27.22 -8.24
CA ALA A 33 13.25 25.88 -8.32
C ALA A 33 13.38 25.23 -6.94
N MET A 34 13.84 25.98 -5.92
CA MET A 34 13.94 25.48 -4.54
C MET A 34 12.56 25.12 -3.96
N ASN A 35 11.54 25.94 -4.21
CA ASN A 35 10.15 25.64 -3.79
C ASN A 35 9.52 24.47 -4.54
N GLN A 36 10.02 24.12 -5.73
CA GLN A 36 9.62 22.91 -6.44
C GLN A 36 10.31 21.69 -5.82
N VAL A 37 11.62 21.78 -5.58
CA VAL A 37 12.39 20.70 -4.93
C VAL A 37 11.91 20.40 -3.52
N ASP A 38 11.60 21.41 -2.69
CA ASP A 38 11.08 21.19 -1.33
C ASP A 38 9.67 20.57 -1.34
N ARG A 39 8.83 20.95 -2.31
CA ARG A 39 7.52 20.30 -2.53
C ARG A 39 7.69 18.85 -2.99
N ASP A 40 8.57 18.59 -3.94
CA ASP A 40 8.83 17.25 -4.46
C ASP A 40 9.47 16.35 -3.39
N LEU A 41 10.39 16.88 -2.55
CA LEU A 41 10.99 16.13 -1.44
C LEU A 41 9.96 15.82 -0.35
N ARG A 42 9.08 16.78 -0.03
CA ARG A 42 8.02 16.58 0.96
C ARG A 42 7.02 15.53 0.47
N VAL A 43 6.58 15.63 -0.78
CA VAL A 43 5.75 14.59 -1.44
C VAL A 43 6.48 13.24 -1.46
N LEU A 44 7.80 13.20 -1.67
CA LEU A 44 8.55 11.94 -1.67
C LEU A 44 8.69 11.33 -0.25
N TYR A 45 8.89 12.14 0.80
CA TYR A 45 9.26 11.64 2.13
C TYR A 45 8.06 11.30 3.03
N THR A 46 7.00 12.15 3.06
CA THR A 46 5.79 11.81 3.82
C THR A 46 5.01 10.69 3.15
N ASP A 47 4.95 10.66 1.82
CA ASP A 47 4.08 9.71 1.14
C ASP A 47 4.76 8.34 0.92
N TYR A 48 6.09 8.22 1.01
CA TYR A 48 6.78 6.92 1.00
C TYR A 48 6.66 6.20 2.34
N THR A 49 6.76 6.95 3.45
CA THR A 49 6.61 6.38 4.79
C THR A 49 5.15 6.00 5.08
N LEU A 50 4.17 6.82 4.65
CA LEU A 50 2.75 6.49 4.74
C LEU A 50 2.40 5.26 3.88
N ALA A 51 2.82 5.22 2.62
CA ALA A 51 2.56 4.08 1.73
C ALA A 51 3.20 2.77 2.24
N ALA A 52 4.43 2.83 2.75
CA ALA A 52 5.09 1.67 3.35
C ALA A 52 4.38 1.20 4.64
N THR A 53 3.86 2.14 5.43
CA THR A 53 3.09 1.81 6.64
C THR A 53 1.77 1.13 6.30
N ASP A 54 1.02 1.66 5.33
CA ASP A 54 -0.25 1.06 4.89
C ASP A 54 -0.03 -0.35 4.31
N LEU A 55 1.01 -0.52 3.49
CA LEU A 55 1.38 -1.83 2.96
C LEU A 55 1.78 -2.80 4.08
N ALA A 56 2.51 -2.35 5.10
CA ALA A 56 2.87 -3.18 6.24
C ALA A 56 1.63 -3.65 7.02
N HIS A 57 0.61 -2.79 7.18
CA HIS A 57 -0.65 -3.19 7.82
C HIS A 57 -1.41 -4.23 6.97
N ILE A 58 -1.51 -4.02 5.66
CA ILE A 58 -2.11 -5.00 4.73
C ILE A 58 -1.40 -6.35 4.84
N MET A 59 -0.06 -6.36 4.87
CA MET A 59 0.72 -7.58 5.02
C MET A 59 0.54 -8.25 6.39
N ALA A 60 0.40 -7.47 7.46
CA ALA A 60 0.11 -8.00 8.78
C ALA A 60 -1.28 -8.67 8.83
N ASP A 61 -2.29 -8.04 8.24
CA ASP A 61 -3.64 -8.60 8.15
C ASP A 61 -3.67 -9.87 7.28
N MET A 62 -2.90 -9.88 6.19
CA MET A 62 -2.70 -11.08 5.35
C MET A 62 -2.09 -12.24 6.13
N MET A 63 -1.02 -11.97 6.90
CA MET A 63 -0.38 -12.98 7.74
C MET A 63 -1.32 -13.49 8.83
N ARG A 64 -2.18 -12.62 9.38
CA ARG A 64 -3.20 -13.01 10.34
C ARG A 64 -4.23 -13.94 9.72
N TYR A 65 -4.72 -13.61 8.52
CA TYR A 65 -5.63 -14.47 7.75
C TYR A 65 -5.03 -15.84 7.48
N ARG A 66 -3.77 -15.87 7.00
CA ARG A 66 -3.03 -17.11 6.77
C ARG A 66 -2.90 -17.97 8.04
N ASN A 67 -2.54 -17.35 9.16
CA ASN A 67 -2.43 -18.05 10.44
C ASN A 67 -3.76 -18.64 10.90
N THR A 68 -4.89 -17.96 10.63
CA THR A 68 -6.22 -18.53 10.90
C THR A 68 -6.48 -19.78 10.06
N ILE A 69 -6.10 -19.80 8.78
CA ILE A 69 -6.22 -20.99 7.92
C ILE A 69 -5.34 -22.14 8.45
N ILE A 70 -4.09 -21.87 8.82
CA ILE A 70 -3.18 -22.88 9.37
C ILE A 70 -3.76 -23.49 10.65
N ARG A 71 -4.26 -22.65 11.56
CA ARG A 71 -4.92 -23.12 12.78
C ARG A 71 -6.19 -23.93 12.51
N ALA A 72 -6.89 -23.65 11.41
CA ALA A 72 -8.06 -24.43 11.01
C ALA A 72 -7.67 -25.83 10.52
N LEU A 73 -6.52 -25.99 9.85
CA LEU A 73 -5.97 -27.31 9.48
C LEU A 73 -5.66 -28.16 10.73
N GLU A 74 -5.14 -27.52 11.77
CA GLU A 74 -4.77 -28.14 13.05
C GLU A 74 -5.96 -28.37 14.00
N ALA A 75 -7.19 -28.00 13.60
CA ALA A 75 -8.35 -28.10 14.47
C ALA A 75 -8.67 -29.58 14.80
N GLN A 76 -8.72 -29.87 16.10
CA GLN A 76 -8.98 -31.22 16.62
C GLN A 76 -10.46 -31.54 16.73
N THR A 77 -11.32 -30.52 16.77
CA THR A 77 -12.78 -30.66 16.88
C THR A 77 -13.49 -29.78 15.86
N GLN A 78 -14.70 -30.18 15.45
CA GLN A 78 -15.55 -29.37 14.59
C GLN A 78 -15.85 -28.00 15.22
N GLN A 79 -16.12 -27.97 16.53
CA GLN A 79 -16.39 -26.73 17.25
C GLN A 79 -15.18 -25.77 17.21
N ASP A 80 -13.96 -26.29 17.36
CA ASP A 80 -12.75 -25.47 17.22
C ASP A 80 -12.57 -24.96 15.79
N PHE A 81 -12.81 -25.82 14.80
CA PHE A 81 -12.74 -25.42 13.39
C PHE A 81 -13.72 -24.28 13.09
N GLU A 82 -14.98 -24.41 13.47
CA GLU A 82 -16.01 -23.39 13.27
C GLU A 82 -15.64 -22.08 13.99
N ARG A 83 -15.19 -22.17 15.25
CA ARG A 83 -14.75 -21.00 16.03
C ARG A 83 -13.55 -20.30 15.40
N ILE A 84 -12.57 -21.05 14.90
CA ILE A 84 -11.36 -20.51 14.27
C ILE A 84 -11.72 -19.83 12.94
N THR A 85 -12.55 -20.48 12.12
CA THR A 85 -12.89 -19.99 10.78
C THR A 85 -13.94 -18.88 10.77
N ALA A 86 -14.69 -18.68 11.87
CA ALA A 86 -15.70 -17.64 11.99
C ALA A 86 -15.20 -16.23 11.66
N SER A 87 -13.93 -15.92 11.96
CA SER A 87 -13.35 -14.58 11.69
C SER A 87 -12.84 -14.39 10.26
N LEU A 88 -12.76 -15.43 9.43
CA LEU A 88 -12.17 -15.34 8.09
C LEU A 88 -12.91 -14.36 7.17
N PRO A 89 -14.27 -14.33 7.12
CA PRO A 89 -14.99 -13.36 6.28
C PRO A 89 -14.66 -11.90 6.64
N ASP A 90 -14.61 -11.58 7.94
CA ASP A 90 -14.31 -10.23 8.42
C ASP A 90 -12.87 -9.83 8.16
N GLN A 91 -11.92 -10.74 8.43
CA GLN A 91 -10.50 -10.53 8.11
C GLN A 91 -10.30 -10.24 6.61
N ARG A 92 -10.98 -10.99 5.74
CA ARG A 92 -10.93 -10.75 4.29
C ARG A 92 -11.48 -9.38 3.94
N ALA A 93 -12.63 -9.00 4.50
CA ALA A 93 -13.23 -7.69 4.25
C ALA A 93 -12.31 -6.55 4.69
N HIS A 94 -11.68 -6.66 5.85
CA HIS A 94 -10.71 -5.68 6.33
C HIS A 94 -9.48 -5.54 5.43
N ILE A 95 -8.96 -6.64 4.88
CA ILE A 95 -7.84 -6.60 3.92
C ILE A 95 -8.23 -5.81 2.65
N TYR A 96 -9.41 -6.08 2.07
CA TYR A 96 -9.88 -5.31 0.91
C TYR A 96 -10.08 -3.84 1.24
N GLU A 97 -10.67 -3.54 2.39
CA GLU A 97 -10.87 -2.16 2.84
C GLU A 97 -9.52 -1.42 2.98
N ALA A 98 -8.50 -2.07 3.53
CA ALA A 98 -7.16 -1.50 3.64
C ALA A 98 -6.52 -1.23 2.28
N VAL A 99 -6.67 -2.15 1.31
CA VAL A 99 -6.20 -1.97 -0.08
C VAL A 99 -6.95 -0.83 -0.77
N ASP A 100 -8.25 -0.69 -0.54
CA ASP A 100 -9.05 0.39 -1.10
C ASP A 100 -8.67 1.75 -0.50
N ARG A 101 -8.39 1.81 0.81
CA ARG A 101 -7.86 3.02 1.45
C ARG A 101 -6.51 3.41 0.87
N TYR A 102 -5.61 2.45 0.68
CA TYR A 102 -4.32 2.66 0.02
C TYR A 102 -4.49 3.24 -1.40
N ALA A 103 -5.40 2.67 -2.19
CA ALA A 103 -5.72 3.13 -3.53
C ALA A 103 -6.22 4.58 -3.59
N VAL A 104 -7.10 4.95 -2.64
CA VAL A 104 -7.63 6.31 -2.55
C VAL A 104 -6.52 7.29 -2.14
N ALA A 105 -5.66 6.91 -1.19
CA ALA A 105 -4.53 7.71 -0.75
C ALA A 105 -3.52 7.94 -1.89
N SER A 106 -3.18 6.90 -2.65
CA SER A 106 -2.25 7.01 -3.78
C SER A 106 -2.79 7.88 -4.91
N THR A 107 -4.08 7.78 -5.21
CA THR A 107 -4.74 8.62 -6.21
C THR A 107 -4.71 10.10 -5.81
N ARG A 108 -4.98 10.42 -4.54
CA ARG A 108 -4.95 11.80 -4.01
C ARG A 108 -3.55 12.42 -4.02
N ALA A 109 -2.50 11.61 -3.85
CA ALA A 109 -1.10 12.04 -3.88
C ALA A 109 -0.56 12.32 -5.31
N ALA A 110 -1.43 12.43 -6.33
CA ALA A 110 -1.06 12.57 -7.74
C ALA A 110 -0.21 11.41 -8.31
N ARG A 111 -0.20 10.25 -7.64
CA ARG A 111 0.46 9.03 -8.11
C ARG A 111 -0.44 8.14 -9.00
N GLY A 112 -1.73 8.48 -9.13
CA GLY A 112 -2.75 7.74 -9.87
C GLY A 112 -2.63 7.70 -11.41
N GLY A 113 -1.41 7.76 -11.95
CA GLY A 113 -1.17 7.53 -13.38
C GLY A 113 -1.53 6.09 -13.80
N PRO A 114 -1.64 5.81 -15.11
CA PRO A 114 -2.08 4.51 -15.62
C PRO A 114 -1.30 3.30 -15.08
N GLY A 115 0.00 3.46 -14.80
CA GLY A 115 0.84 2.39 -14.26
C GLY A 115 0.48 1.97 -12.83
N GLU A 116 0.06 2.91 -11.98
CA GLU A 116 -0.28 2.60 -10.58
C GLU A 116 -1.65 1.92 -10.46
N GLN A 117 -2.59 2.27 -11.35
CA GLN A 117 -3.88 1.58 -11.45
C GLN A 117 -3.70 0.12 -11.89
N LEU A 118 -2.77 -0.14 -12.82
CA LEU A 118 -2.42 -1.50 -13.24
C LEU A 118 -1.82 -2.32 -12.10
N VAL A 119 -0.91 -1.73 -11.31
CA VAL A 119 -0.32 -2.39 -10.13
C VAL A 119 -1.38 -2.70 -9.08
N LEU A 120 -2.26 -1.76 -8.77
CA LEU A 120 -3.35 -1.98 -7.82
C LEU A 120 -4.31 -3.07 -8.29
N GLN A 121 -4.63 -3.10 -9.58
CA GLN A 121 -5.44 -4.15 -10.18
C GLN A 121 -4.76 -5.52 -10.05
N ALA A 122 -3.46 -5.62 -10.37
CA ALA A 122 -2.70 -6.85 -10.22
C ALA A 122 -2.66 -7.34 -8.76
N VAL A 123 -2.55 -6.42 -7.79
CA VAL A 123 -2.63 -6.75 -6.35
C VAL A 123 -4.02 -7.32 -6.02
N ARG A 124 -5.11 -6.69 -6.47
CA ARG A 124 -6.47 -7.20 -6.24
C ARG A 124 -6.68 -8.58 -6.85
N GLU A 125 -6.21 -8.80 -8.09
CA GLU A 125 -6.30 -10.10 -8.76
C GLU A 125 -5.50 -11.19 -8.01
N SER A 126 -4.31 -10.85 -7.50
CA SER A 126 -3.52 -11.77 -6.68
C SER A 126 -4.20 -12.11 -5.34
N LEU A 127 -4.83 -11.12 -4.70
CA LEU A 127 -5.64 -11.30 -3.49
C LEU A 127 -6.86 -12.20 -3.74
N ASP A 128 -7.57 -11.96 -4.85
CA ASP A 128 -8.73 -12.76 -5.25
C ASP A 128 -8.34 -14.22 -5.45
N ALA A 129 -7.23 -14.46 -6.16
CA ALA A 129 -6.68 -15.81 -6.38
C ALA A 129 -6.30 -16.48 -5.06
N TYR A 130 -5.62 -15.76 -4.16
CA TYR A 130 -5.26 -16.26 -2.84
C TYR A 130 -6.49 -16.61 -2.00
N PHE A 131 -7.47 -15.72 -1.91
CA PHE A 131 -8.69 -15.97 -1.14
C PHE A 131 -9.55 -17.07 -1.73
N ALA A 132 -9.58 -17.21 -3.06
CA ALA A 132 -10.23 -18.34 -3.71
C ALA A 132 -9.58 -19.68 -3.34
N ALA A 133 -8.24 -19.74 -3.35
CA ALA A 133 -7.51 -20.92 -2.92
C ALA A 133 -7.75 -21.23 -1.43
N ALA A 134 -7.68 -20.22 -0.55
CA ALA A 134 -7.95 -20.38 0.87
C ALA A 134 -9.39 -20.87 1.15
N ARG A 135 -10.39 -20.35 0.43
CA ARG A 135 -11.78 -20.83 0.52
C ARG A 135 -11.89 -22.31 0.15
N LYS A 136 -11.15 -22.76 -0.88
CA LYS A 136 -11.14 -24.18 -1.25
C LYS A 136 -10.55 -25.05 -0.14
N THR A 137 -9.45 -24.63 0.50
CA THR A 137 -8.91 -25.32 1.68
C THR A 137 -9.93 -25.40 2.82
N VAL A 138 -10.60 -24.29 3.15
CA VAL A 138 -11.66 -24.28 4.19
C VAL A 138 -12.84 -25.17 3.80
N GLY A 139 -13.20 -25.20 2.51
CA GLY A 139 -14.23 -26.09 1.99
C GLY A 139 -13.89 -27.57 2.18
N LEU A 140 -12.65 -27.97 1.88
CA LEU A 140 -12.18 -29.34 2.13
C LEU A 140 -12.22 -29.68 3.62
N LEU A 141 -11.78 -28.76 4.49
CA LEU A 141 -11.87 -28.95 5.95
C LEU A 141 -13.31 -29.03 6.45
N THR A 142 -14.25 -28.34 5.82
CA THR A 142 -15.68 -28.49 6.14
C THR A 142 -16.16 -29.90 5.82
N GLN A 143 -15.68 -30.49 4.72
CA GLN A 143 -16.02 -31.88 4.35
C GLN A 143 -15.44 -32.91 5.31
N VAL A 144 -14.29 -32.64 5.94
CA VAL A 144 -13.75 -33.50 7.01
C VAL A 144 -14.80 -33.75 8.09
N TRP A 145 -15.48 -32.70 8.53
CA TRP A 145 -16.48 -32.78 9.60
C TRP A 145 -17.85 -33.26 9.13
N ALA A 146 -18.17 -33.12 7.83
CA ALA A 146 -19.40 -33.61 7.23
C ALA A 146 -19.31 -35.09 6.78
N SER A 147 -18.10 -35.66 6.70
CA SER A 147 -17.88 -37.01 6.18
C SER A 147 -18.49 -38.10 7.09
N GLY A 148 -18.96 -39.17 6.46
CA GLY A 148 -19.61 -40.28 7.17
C GLY A 148 -18.65 -41.34 7.70
N SER A 149 -17.36 -41.25 7.35
CA SER A 149 -16.35 -42.25 7.73
C SER A 149 -14.99 -41.62 8.07
N PRO A 150 -14.21 -42.22 8.99
CA PRO A 150 -12.87 -41.73 9.34
C PRO A 150 -11.88 -41.71 8.17
N GLN A 151 -12.03 -42.62 7.20
CA GLN A 151 -11.16 -42.71 6.03
C GLN A 151 -11.39 -41.53 5.07
N GLU A 152 -12.65 -41.20 4.81
CA GLU A 152 -13.04 -40.05 4.00
C GLU A 152 -12.63 -38.73 4.68
N ALA A 153 -12.81 -38.63 6.00
CA ALA A 153 -12.34 -37.50 6.80
C ALA A 153 -10.82 -37.28 6.68
N ALA A 154 -10.04 -38.38 6.71
CA ALA A 154 -8.59 -38.33 6.59
C ALA A 154 -8.15 -37.90 5.19
N GLU A 155 -8.82 -38.38 4.14
CA GLU A 155 -8.54 -37.98 2.75
C GLU A 155 -8.82 -36.49 2.54
N PHE A 156 -9.97 -35.97 2.98
CA PHE A 156 -10.26 -34.55 2.86
C PHE A 156 -9.26 -33.67 3.63
N ARG A 157 -8.81 -34.12 4.81
CA ARG A 157 -7.78 -33.41 5.58
C ARG A 157 -6.46 -33.40 4.82
N HIS A 158 -6.03 -34.55 4.30
CA HIS A 158 -4.79 -34.65 3.52
C HIS A 158 -4.83 -33.75 2.27
N GLN A 159 -5.95 -33.75 1.54
CA GLN A 159 -6.14 -32.85 0.39
C GLN A 159 -6.12 -31.38 0.78
N ALA A 160 -6.70 -31.03 1.93
CA ALA A 160 -6.68 -29.65 2.44
C ALA A 160 -5.25 -29.20 2.77
N GLU A 161 -4.45 -30.06 3.40
CA GLU A 161 -3.05 -29.82 3.73
C GLU A 161 -2.20 -29.61 2.48
N LEU A 162 -2.28 -30.53 1.50
CA LEU A 162 -1.58 -30.41 0.21
C LEU A 162 -1.98 -29.13 -0.52
N HIS A 163 -3.28 -28.87 -0.63
CA HIS A 163 -3.78 -27.68 -1.30
C HIS A 163 -3.33 -26.38 -0.60
N ALA A 164 -3.29 -26.36 0.73
CA ALA A 164 -2.80 -25.21 1.49
C ALA A 164 -1.29 -25.00 1.28
N ALA A 165 -0.50 -26.08 1.24
CA ALA A 165 0.93 -26.02 0.99
C ALA A 165 1.24 -25.45 -0.41
N ASP A 166 0.53 -25.91 -1.43
CA ASP A 166 0.68 -25.45 -2.83
C ASP A 166 0.25 -23.98 -3.04
N ASN A 167 -0.53 -23.43 -2.11
CA ASN A 167 -1.10 -22.09 -2.19
C ASN A 167 -0.78 -21.24 -0.94
N ALA A 168 0.41 -21.45 -0.36
CA ALA A 168 0.81 -20.84 0.92
C ALA A 168 0.93 -19.31 0.92
N GLY A 169 0.81 -18.63 -0.24
CA GLY A 169 0.81 -17.17 -0.34
C GLY A 169 0.26 -16.67 -1.68
N PRO A 170 0.05 -15.34 -1.83
CA PRO A 170 -0.34 -14.73 -3.09
C PRO A 170 0.71 -15.05 -4.16
N LYS A 171 0.27 -15.58 -5.29
CA LYS A 171 1.15 -15.74 -6.45
C LYS A 171 1.31 -14.36 -7.06
N LEU A 172 2.46 -13.74 -6.81
CA LEU A 172 2.88 -12.54 -7.54
C LEU A 172 3.37 -13.04 -8.90
N VAL A 173 2.56 -12.84 -9.93
CA VAL A 173 2.94 -13.02 -11.34
C VAL A 173 3.47 -11.70 -11.90
#